data_AF-A0A660A7V6-F1
#
_entry.id   AF-A0A660A7V6-F1
#
_cell.length_a   1.000
_cell.length_b   1.000
_cell.length_c   1.000
_cell.angle_alpha   90.00
_cell.angle_beta   90.00
_cell.angle_gamma   90.00
#
_symmetry.space_group_name_H-M   'P 1'
#
loop_
_entity.id
_entity.type
_entity.pdbx_description
1 polymer ?
#
loop_
_entity_poly.entity_id
_entity_poly.type
_entity_poly.pdbx_seq_one_letter_code
_entity_poly.pdbx_strand_id
1 'polypeptide(L)'
;QFKKTADSLTVTQLFASKVAKDGTATLPAPVNISDRMPKDIVDNTPTTYDPEHDALDYWESLEGMLTTVKKPRVLGPQYRGDIYLLPAGYQELPLNNIGGVNLRPNAQNTATIPVYVGNKFIAKAKD
;
A
#
# COMPACT_ATOMS: atom_id res chain seq x y z
N GLN A 1 0.42 9.92 22.90
CA GLN A 1 -0.78 10.66 23.35
C GLN A 1 -0.83 11.98 22.59
N PHE A 2 -1.96 12.31 21.97
CA PHE A 2 -2.10 13.58 21.26
C PHE A 2 -2.06 14.73 22.27
N LYS A 3 -1.18 15.72 22.06
CA LYS A 3 -1.12 16.94 22.87
C LYS A 3 -1.84 18.05 22.12
N LYS A 4 -3.00 18.44 22.62
CA LYS A 4 -3.88 19.45 22.03
C LYS A 4 -3.36 20.87 22.32
N THR A 5 -3.31 21.73 21.31
CA THR A 5 -3.08 23.19 21.46
C THR A 5 -4.36 23.93 21.82
N ALA A 6 -4.23 25.12 22.43
CA ALA A 6 -5.31 25.88 23.06
C ALA A 6 -6.53 26.14 22.14
N ASP A 7 -6.31 26.30 20.84
CA ASP A 7 -7.36 26.67 19.87
C ASP A 7 -7.88 25.50 19.01
N SER A 8 -7.56 24.25 19.37
CA SER A 8 -8.00 23.09 18.59
C SER A 8 -9.46 22.73 18.86
N LEU A 9 -10.16 22.22 17.83
CA LEU A 9 -11.50 21.65 17.96
C LEU A 9 -11.51 20.44 18.94
N THR A 10 -12.69 20.10 19.46
CA THR A 10 -12.85 18.88 20.27
C THR A 10 -12.66 17.65 19.40
N VAL A 11 -11.75 16.76 19.80
CA VAL A 11 -11.49 15.50 19.12
C VAL A 11 -12.11 14.37 19.95
N THR A 12 -13.01 13.61 19.33
CA THR A 12 -13.52 12.35 19.89
C THR A 12 -12.73 11.21 19.26
N GLN A 13 -11.99 10.45 20.08
CA GLN A 13 -11.33 9.22 19.65
C GLN A 13 -11.97 8.02 20.36
N LEU A 14 -12.30 6.99 19.58
CA LEU A 14 -12.68 5.69 20.09
C LEU A 14 -11.44 4.80 20.11
N PHE A 15 -11.08 4.30 21.29
CA PHE A 15 -10.02 3.31 21.46
C PHE A 15 -10.65 1.97 21.80
N ALA A 16 -10.43 0.96 20.95
CA ALA A 16 -10.75 -0.41 21.33
C ALA A 16 -9.72 -0.88 22.36
N SER A 17 -10.16 -1.11 23.60
CA SER A 17 -9.31 -1.65 24.67
C SER A 17 -9.06 -3.15 24.53
N LYS A 18 -9.91 -3.85 23.77
CA LYS A 18 -9.81 -5.28 23.47
C LYS A 18 -10.40 -5.55 22.08
N VAL A 19 -9.75 -6.42 21.33
CA VAL A 19 -10.26 -6.99 20.07
C VAL A 19 -10.47 -8.48 20.31
N ALA A 20 -11.67 -8.98 20.03
CA ALA A 20 -11.99 -10.41 20.08
C ALA A 20 -12.26 -10.90 18.66
N LYS A 21 -11.71 -12.06 18.30
CA LYS A 21 -12.02 -12.74 17.04
C LYS A 21 -13.12 -13.74 17.30
N ASP A 22 -14.36 -13.34 17.05
CA ASP A 22 -15.53 -14.19 17.26
C ASP A 22 -15.91 -14.99 15.99
N GLY A 23 -15.37 -14.58 14.83
CA GLY A 23 -15.58 -15.26 13.55
C GLY A 23 -14.90 -16.64 13.53
N THR A 24 -15.70 -17.67 13.27
CA THR A 24 -15.25 -19.08 13.13
C THR A 24 -15.00 -19.50 11.69
N ALA A 25 -15.42 -18.66 10.73
CA ALA A 25 -15.19 -18.91 9.32
C ALA A 25 -13.69 -19.01 9.01
N THR A 26 -13.34 -19.88 8.06
CA THR A 26 -11.98 -19.98 7.55
C THR A 26 -11.58 -18.66 6.90
N LEU A 27 -10.34 -18.23 7.14
CA LEU A 27 -9.81 -17.04 6.49
C LEU A 27 -9.79 -17.26 4.96
N PRO A 28 -10.34 -16.36 4.14
CA PRO A 28 -10.27 -16.48 2.70
C PRO A 28 -8.83 -16.57 2.20
N ALA A 29 -8.65 -17.16 1.01
CA ALA A 29 -7.35 -17.14 0.35
C ALA A 29 -6.91 -15.69 0.10
N PRO A 30 -5.60 -15.39 0.23
CA PRO A 30 -5.11 -14.03 0.04
C PRO A 30 -5.31 -13.55 -1.39
N VAL A 31 -5.81 -12.33 -1.54
CA VAL A 31 -5.89 -11.65 -2.84
C VAL A 31 -4.52 -11.10 -3.21
N ASN A 32 -4.03 -11.39 -4.43
CA ASN A 32 -2.79 -10.78 -4.89
C ASN A 32 -3.03 -9.34 -5.33
N ILE A 33 -2.38 -8.38 -4.68
CA ILE A 33 -2.59 -6.93 -4.89
C ILE A 33 -2.31 -6.53 -6.34
N SER A 34 -1.42 -7.23 -7.03
CA SER A 34 -1.02 -6.84 -8.38
C SER A 34 -1.88 -7.41 -9.51
N ASP A 35 -2.85 -8.29 -9.22
CA ASP A 35 -3.55 -9.03 -10.28
C ASP A 35 -4.47 -8.12 -11.12
N ARG A 36 -5.09 -7.11 -10.49
CA ARG A 36 -6.08 -6.22 -11.15
C ARG A 36 -5.80 -4.73 -10.96
N MET A 37 -4.67 -4.37 -10.37
CA MET A 37 -4.36 -2.97 -10.06
C MET A 37 -4.30 -2.14 -11.36
N PRO A 38 -5.03 -1.02 -11.44
CA PRO A 38 -4.90 -0.09 -12.54
C PRO A 38 -3.50 0.51 -12.63
N LYS A 39 -2.97 0.64 -13.85
CA LYS A 39 -1.67 1.23 -14.12
C LYS A 39 -1.85 2.71 -14.44
N ASP A 40 -1.06 3.57 -13.80
CA ASP A 40 -0.87 4.99 -14.13
C ASP A 40 -2.08 5.92 -13.90
N ILE A 41 -3.28 5.36 -13.74
CA ILE A 41 -4.53 6.07 -13.42
C ILE A 41 -4.73 6.04 -11.90
N VAL A 42 -4.70 7.20 -11.24
CA VAL A 42 -4.91 7.31 -9.79
C VAL A 42 -6.40 7.42 -9.47
N ASP A 43 -7.05 8.41 -10.05
CA ASP A 43 -8.47 8.71 -9.92
C ASP A 43 -8.84 9.60 -11.10
N ASN A 44 -9.78 9.14 -11.93
CA ASN A 44 -10.31 9.90 -13.04
C ASN A 44 -11.79 10.27 -12.84
N THR A 45 -12.46 9.64 -11.86
CA THR A 45 -13.85 9.90 -11.49
C THR A 45 -14.03 9.99 -9.96
N PRO A 46 -13.65 11.12 -9.30
CA PRO A 46 -13.59 11.24 -7.84
C PRO A 46 -14.94 11.14 -7.08
N THR A 47 -16.03 10.90 -7.81
CA THR A 47 -17.39 10.78 -7.28
C THR A 47 -18.03 9.42 -7.60
N THR A 48 -17.36 8.57 -8.38
CA THR A 48 -17.85 7.27 -8.83
C THR A 48 -16.82 6.22 -8.47
N TYR A 49 -17.25 5.20 -7.75
CA TYR A 49 -16.39 4.08 -7.39
C TYR A 49 -16.16 3.15 -8.61
N ASP A 50 -14.91 3.06 -9.07
CA ASP A 50 -14.47 2.25 -10.21
C ASP A 50 -13.11 1.57 -9.97
N PRO A 51 -13.04 0.52 -9.11
CA PRO A 51 -11.80 -0.15 -8.75
C PRO A 51 -11.13 -0.92 -9.90
N GLU A 52 -11.80 -1.09 -11.03
CA GLU A 52 -11.22 -1.75 -12.20
C GLU A 52 -10.41 -0.79 -13.09
N HIS A 53 -10.62 0.53 -12.96
CA HIS A 53 -9.93 1.55 -13.76
C HIS A 53 -9.21 2.62 -12.93
N ASP A 54 -9.58 2.82 -11.67
CA ASP A 54 -8.97 3.81 -10.77
C ASP A 54 -8.19 3.13 -9.63
N ALA A 55 -6.89 3.48 -9.51
CA ALA A 55 -6.03 2.84 -8.53
C ALA A 55 -6.42 3.17 -7.09
N LEU A 56 -6.94 4.37 -6.82
CA LEU A 56 -7.42 4.76 -5.49
C LEU A 56 -8.55 3.84 -5.03
N ASP A 57 -9.59 3.68 -5.85
CA ASP A 57 -10.73 2.81 -5.57
C ASP A 57 -10.32 1.34 -5.46
N TYR A 58 -9.35 0.91 -6.27
CA TYR A 58 -8.78 -0.42 -6.16
C TYR A 58 -8.15 -0.65 -4.78
N TRP A 59 -7.38 0.32 -4.26
CA TRP A 59 -6.80 0.24 -2.91
C TRP A 59 -7.88 0.21 -1.83
N GLU A 60 -8.91 1.04 -1.96
CA GLU A 60 -10.07 1.03 -1.05
C GLU A 60 -10.80 -0.32 -1.07
N SER A 61 -10.91 -0.96 -2.24
CA SER A 61 -11.52 -2.29 -2.37
C SER A 61 -10.81 -3.39 -1.57
N LEU A 62 -9.52 -3.21 -1.28
CA LEU A 62 -8.68 -4.16 -0.57
C LEU A 62 -8.64 -3.92 0.94
N GLU A 63 -9.21 -2.82 1.44
CA GLU A 63 -9.17 -2.48 2.85
C GLU A 63 -9.88 -3.56 3.69
N GLY A 64 -9.18 -4.07 4.71
CA GLY A 64 -9.67 -5.15 5.56
C GLY A 64 -9.58 -6.55 4.95
N MET A 65 -9.09 -6.70 3.71
CA MET A 65 -8.87 -8.02 3.10
C MET A 65 -7.52 -8.63 3.50
N LEU A 66 -7.45 -9.98 3.51
CA LEU A 66 -6.16 -10.65 3.49
C LEU A 66 -5.55 -10.53 2.10
N THR A 67 -4.40 -9.88 2.00
CA THR A 67 -3.72 -9.64 0.73
C THR A 67 -2.32 -10.26 0.70
N THR A 68 -1.78 -10.41 -0.51
CA THR A 68 -0.42 -10.86 -0.74
C THR A 68 0.22 -10.10 -1.90
N VAL A 69 1.54 -10.01 -1.91
CA VAL A 69 2.31 -9.53 -3.06
C VAL A 69 3.17 -10.68 -3.54
N LYS A 70 2.89 -11.19 -4.75
CA LYS A 70 3.67 -12.31 -5.31
C LYS A 70 5.00 -11.84 -5.89
N LYS A 71 6.08 -12.51 -5.49
CA LYS A 71 7.46 -12.30 -5.98
C LYS A 71 7.84 -10.80 -6.08
N PRO A 72 7.69 -10.02 -5.00
CA PRO A 72 8.00 -8.60 -5.03
C PRO A 72 9.49 -8.36 -5.21
N ARG A 73 9.83 -7.25 -5.87
CA ARG A 73 11.16 -6.66 -5.83
C ARG A 73 11.17 -5.56 -4.78
N VAL A 74 12.18 -5.57 -3.91
CA VAL A 74 12.44 -4.45 -2.99
C VAL A 74 13.09 -3.30 -3.78
N LEU A 75 12.52 -2.10 -3.66
CA LEU A 75 12.93 -0.91 -4.42
C LEU A 75 13.99 -0.05 -3.72
N GLY A 76 14.19 -0.24 -2.42
CA GLY A 76 15.10 0.58 -1.63
C GLY A 76 15.35 0.03 -0.23
N PRO A 77 16.24 0.68 0.53
CA PRO A 77 16.36 0.42 1.96
C PRO A 77 15.07 0.80 2.69
N GLN A 78 14.92 0.29 3.91
CA GLN A 78 13.79 0.64 4.75
C GLN A 78 13.77 2.15 5.07
N TYR A 79 12.59 2.77 5.01
CA TYR A 79 12.39 4.16 5.39
C TYR A 79 11.25 4.26 6.41
N ARG A 80 11.56 4.75 7.62
CA ARG A 80 10.58 4.98 8.71
C ARG A 80 9.70 3.76 9.06
N GLY A 81 10.24 2.55 8.91
CA GLY A 81 9.50 1.31 9.17
C GLY A 81 8.90 0.66 7.91
N ASP A 82 8.87 1.37 6.78
CA ASP A 82 8.31 0.88 5.52
C ASP A 82 9.38 0.30 4.59
N ILE A 83 9.01 -0.75 3.88
CA ILE A 83 9.74 -1.26 2.72
C ILE A 83 8.87 -1.01 1.49
N TYR A 84 9.47 -0.43 0.44
CA TYR A 84 8.79 -0.20 -0.82
C TYR A 84 9.02 -1.36 -1.77
N LEU A 85 7.93 -1.90 -2.31
CA LEU A 85 7.91 -3.08 -3.16
C LEU A 85 7.37 -2.76 -4.56
N LEU A 86 7.90 -3.46 -5.56
CA LEU A 86 7.34 -3.55 -6.90
C LEU A 86 6.88 -4.99 -7.17
N PRO A 87 5.57 -5.23 -7.36
CA PRO A 87 5.06 -6.56 -7.66
C PRO A 87 5.55 -7.11 -9.01
N ALA A 88 5.54 -8.43 -9.15
CA ALA A 88 5.99 -9.10 -10.39
C ALA A 88 5.28 -8.60 -11.66
N GLY A 89 3.96 -8.36 -11.61
CA GLY A 89 3.19 -7.83 -12.75
C GLY A 89 3.54 -6.39 -13.18
N TYR A 90 4.47 -5.76 -12.46
CA TYR A 90 4.97 -4.40 -12.70
C TYR A 90 6.49 -4.34 -12.89
N GLN A 91 7.18 -5.50 -12.91
CA GLN A 91 8.63 -5.56 -13.11
C GLN A 91 9.09 -5.17 -14.52
N GLU A 92 8.17 -4.90 -15.45
CA GLU A 92 8.47 -4.37 -16.78
C GLU A 92 8.85 -2.89 -16.78
N LEU A 93 8.61 -2.16 -15.68
CA LEU A 93 9.01 -0.76 -15.61
C LEU A 93 10.54 -0.61 -15.63
N PRO A 94 11.11 0.28 -16.47
CA PRO A 94 12.54 0.52 -16.48
C PRO A 94 12.98 1.06 -15.11
N LEU A 95 13.86 0.31 -14.45
CA LEU A 95 14.43 0.69 -13.17
C LEU A 95 15.65 1.60 -13.38
N ASN A 96 15.91 2.47 -12.42
CA ASN A 96 17.15 3.25 -12.38
C ASN A 96 18.35 2.37 -11.97
N ASN A 97 19.55 2.94 -12.01
CA ASN A 97 20.80 2.21 -11.72
C ASN A 97 20.85 1.60 -10.31
N ILE A 98 20.06 2.12 -9.37
CA ILE A 98 19.96 1.63 -7.98
C ILE A 98 18.77 0.67 -7.77
N GLY A 99 18.07 0.27 -8.84
CA GLY A 99 16.98 -0.70 -8.79
C GLY A 99 15.61 -0.13 -8.36
N GLY A 100 15.49 1.19 -8.26
CA GLY A 100 14.24 1.90 -7.98
C GLY A 100 13.42 2.20 -9.23
N VAL A 101 12.13 2.51 -9.07
CA VAL A 101 11.26 2.92 -10.19
C VAL A 101 11.57 4.38 -10.56
N ASN A 102 11.70 4.66 -11.86
CA ASN A 102 11.87 6.03 -12.35
C ASN A 102 10.59 6.86 -12.22
N LEU A 103 10.73 8.17 -12.00
CA LEU A 103 9.63 9.10 -12.24
C LEU A 103 9.37 9.16 -13.74
N ARG A 104 8.09 9.06 -14.13
CA ARG A 104 7.66 9.05 -15.52
C ARG A 104 6.88 10.32 -15.83
N PRO A 105 7.13 10.99 -16.97
CA PRO A 105 6.28 12.08 -17.41
C PRO A 105 4.84 11.60 -17.56
N ASN A 106 3.88 12.35 -16.99
CA ASN A 106 2.45 12.10 -17.12
C ASN A 106 1.96 10.72 -16.62
N ALA A 107 2.73 10.02 -15.80
CA ALA A 107 2.33 8.73 -15.24
C ALA A 107 2.72 8.60 -13.78
N GLN A 108 1.82 8.04 -12.98
CA GLN A 108 2.05 7.77 -11.56
C GLN A 108 2.52 6.33 -11.37
N ASN A 109 3.44 6.11 -10.44
CA ASN A 109 3.90 4.75 -10.11
C ASN A 109 2.91 4.07 -9.14
N THR A 110 1.65 3.93 -9.57
CA THR A 110 0.50 3.44 -8.76
C THR A 110 0.74 2.08 -8.11
N ALA A 111 1.67 1.30 -8.65
CA ALA A 111 2.04 -0.02 -8.18
C ALA A 111 3.16 -0.10 -7.16
N THR A 112 3.70 1.04 -6.74
CA THR A 112 4.69 1.06 -5.66
C THR A 112 3.97 0.81 -4.35
N ILE A 113 4.23 -0.34 -3.72
CA ILE A 113 3.53 -0.75 -2.50
C ILE A 113 4.42 -0.49 -1.29
N PRO A 114 4.07 0.46 -0.40
CA PRO A 114 4.70 0.54 0.92
C PRO A 114 4.15 -0.58 1.81
N VAL A 115 5.06 -1.34 2.43
CA VAL A 115 4.71 -2.35 3.44
C VAL A 115 5.38 -1.95 4.75
N TYR A 116 4.56 -1.63 5.75
CA TYR A 116 5.05 -1.37 7.09
C TYR A 116 5.48 -2.68 7.75
N VAL A 117 6.75 -2.76 8.12
CA VAL A 117 7.31 -3.90 8.86
C VAL A 117 7.92 -3.50 10.21
N GLY A 118 7.90 -2.19 10.53
CA GLY A 118 8.56 -1.61 11.70
C GLY A 118 10.08 -1.83 11.68
N ASN A 119 10.82 -1.37 12.70
CA ASN A 119 12.29 -1.41 12.69
C ASN A 119 12.89 -2.79 13.04
N LYS A 120 12.17 -3.87 12.75
CA LYS A 120 12.58 -5.26 13.07
C LYS A 120 13.31 -5.95 11.91
N PHE A 121 13.25 -5.38 10.71
CA PHE A 121 13.82 -5.96 9.50
C PHE A 121 14.82 -4.99 8.88
N ILE A 122 15.91 -5.51 8.30
CA ILE A 122 16.82 -4.70 7.50
C ILE A 122 16.55 -5.05 6.04
N ALA A 123 15.91 -4.15 5.32
CA ALA A 123 15.77 -4.24 3.88
C ALA A 123 16.93 -3.54 3.19
N LYS A 124 17.48 -4.19 2.16
CA LYS A 124 18.44 -3.59 1.23
C LYS A 124 17.87 -3.71 -0.17
N ALA A 125 18.03 -2.67 -0.98
CA ALA A 125 18.02 -2.83 -2.42
C ALA A 125 19.44 -3.17 -2.88
N LYS A 126 19.55 -3.79 -4.06
CA LYS A 126 20.77 -4.15 -4.80
C LYS A 126 22.03 -3.39 -4.35
N ASP A 127 23.11 -4.13 -4.13
CA ASP A 127 24.44 -3.61 -3.75
C ASP A 127 24.95 -2.51 -4.69
#